data_AF-A0A1E7JBN4-F1
#
_entry.id   AF-A0A1E7JBN4-F1
#
_cell.length_a   1.000
_cell.length_b   1.000
_cell.length_c   1.000
_cell.angle_alpha   90.00
_cell.angle_beta   90.00
_cell.angle_gamma   90.00
#
_symmetry.space_group_name_H-M   'P 1'
#
loop_
_entity.id
_entity.type
_entity.pdbx_description
1 polymer ?
#
loop_
_entity_poly.entity_id
_entity_poly.type
_entity_poly.pdbx_seq_one_letter_code
_entity_poly.pdbx_strand_id
1 'polypeptide(L)'
;MYSEKEIIIFHIESALHAGAGASIGHIDNPVQRETATGNPVVQASGVKGALREFYEKTVSGDDDMKKIDAVFGKEKGERDEKDGAGAVAFGEAKLLFFPVRSLAGIFAYITCPSIIARFQRDLRAANKDMLMVSAGKRVGKIWRPSVSINKYLSHSNSIVKISPKGFLILEELSFEQQNTDNPDQCLESLSDALFPGTLEYIPFKSDFPKRVVILNDTDYFYFVRYSTEVEPHNRIKDTGTVDENTGVWYTEYLPAESILYSSLFIGQPRIQRDIFNDDAANVKIFIEKVDGKRTWLGGDRTTGKGRVMMHLYKAYGTDAKNQQEG
;
A
#
# COMPACT_ATOMS: atom_id res chain seq x y z
N MET A 1 4.77 -4.55 -25.42
CA MET A 1 3.90 -4.79 -24.23
C MET A 1 4.82 -5.12 -23.06
N TYR A 2 4.46 -4.79 -21.82
CA TYR A 2 5.33 -5.02 -20.64
C TYR A 2 5.56 -6.53 -20.42
N SER A 3 6.82 -6.96 -20.38
CA SER A 3 7.21 -8.38 -20.25
C SER A 3 7.40 -8.81 -18.80
N GLU A 4 7.84 -7.89 -17.95
CA GLU A 4 8.06 -8.10 -16.53
C GLU A 4 6.96 -7.41 -15.71
N LYS A 5 6.60 -8.01 -14.58
CA LYS A 5 5.50 -7.52 -13.72
C LYS A 5 5.82 -7.75 -12.26
N GLU A 6 5.66 -6.71 -11.46
CA GLU A 6 5.91 -6.72 -10.03
C GLU A 6 4.72 -6.14 -9.26
N ILE A 7 4.67 -6.42 -7.96
CA ILE A 7 3.71 -5.84 -7.03
C ILE A 7 4.54 -5.23 -5.91
N ILE A 8 4.41 -3.93 -5.72
CA ILE A 8 5.06 -3.22 -4.62
C ILE A 8 4.03 -2.97 -3.52
N ILE A 9 4.43 -3.26 -2.29
CA ILE A 9 3.68 -3.05 -1.05
C ILE A 9 4.27 -1.82 -0.37
N PHE A 10 3.39 -0.94 0.11
CA PHE A 10 3.77 0.23 0.89
C PHE A 10 3.20 0.08 2.30
N HIS A 11 4.08 0.01 3.28
CA HIS A 11 3.71 0.13 4.69
C HIS A 11 3.83 1.59 5.09
N ILE A 12 2.71 2.21 5.45
CA ILE A 12 2.66 3.60 5.86
C ILE A 12 3.20 3.71 7.28
N GLU A 13 4.41 4.23 7.45
CA GLU A 13 5.06 4.37 8.77
C GLU A 13 4.70 5.69 9.48
N SER A 14 4.23 6.69 8.72
CA SER A 14 3.64 7.92 9.27
C SER A 14 2.43 8.34 8.44
N ALA A 15 1.45 9.00 9.07
CA ALA A 15 0.21 9.39 8.43
C ALA A 15 0.46 10.08 7.07
N LEU A 16 -0.33 9.71 6.05
CA LEU A 16 -0.05 10.01 4.65
C LEU A 16 -1.10 10.96 4.07
N HIS A 17 -0.67 12.13 3.58
CA HIS A 17 -1.50 13.04 2.80
C HIS A 17 -1.22 12.92 1.30
N ALA A 18 -1.89 11.99 0.62
CA ALA A 18 -1.96 11.99 -0.84
C ALA A 18 -3.08 12.93 -1.28
N GLY A 19 -2.83 14.23 -1.37
CA GLY A 19 -3.88 15.24 -1.57
C GLY A 19 -4.61 15.17 -2.91
N ALA A 20 -5.94 15.32 -2.89
CA ALA A 20 -6.79 15.39 -4.09
C ALA A 20 -6.94 16.81 -4.68
N GLY A 21 -6.26 17.79 -4.06
CA GLY A 21 -6.53 19.22 -4.26
C GLY A 21 -7.58 19.73 -3.27
N ALA A 22 -7.71 21.05 -3.18
CA ALA A 22 -8.67 21.69 -2.29
C ALA A 22 -10.12 21.34 -2.68
N SER A 23 -10.99 21.11 -1.70
CA SER A 23 -12.40 20.76 -1.93
C SER A 23 -13.36 21.72 -1.23
N ILE A 24 -14.57 21.88 -1.77
CA ILE A 24 -15.65 22.67 -1.15
C ILE A 24 -16.42 21.82 -0.12
N GLY A 25 -15.70 20.99 0.64
CA GLY A 25 -16.25 20.07 1.64
C GLY A 25 -16.03 20.54 3.07
N HIS A 26 -16.36 19.69 4.04
CA HIS A 26 -16.02 19.91 5.46
C HIS A 26 -14.52 19.73 5.74
N ILE A 27 -13.78 19.17 4.80
CA ILE A 27 -12.33 18.98 4.85
C ILE A 27 -11.76 19.76 3.67
N ASP A 28 -10.92 20.75 3.97
CA ASP A 28 -10.31 21.62 2.96
C ASP A 28 -9.36 20.83 2.06
N ASN A 29 -8.50 19.99 2.67
CA ASN A 29 -7.52 19.16 1.99
C ASN A 29 -7.80 17.66 2.20
N PRO A 30 -8.72 17.06 1.41
CA PRO A 30 -8.99 15.62 1.49
C PRO A 30 -7.89 14.78 0.84
N VAL A 31 -7.81 13.51 1.25
CA VAL A 31 -6.96 12.54 0.54
C VAL A 31 -7.61 12.08 -0.77
N GLN A 32 -6.78 11.62 -1.70
CA GLN A 32 -7.19 10.98 -2.94
C GLN A 32 -8.01 9.72 -2.64
N ARG A 33 -9.16 9.59 -3.31
CA ARG A 33 -10.06 8.45 -3.18
C ARG A 33 -10.48 7.95 -4.56
N GLU A 34 -10.69 6.65 -4.68
CA GLU A 34 -11.31 6.04 -5.85
C GLU A 34 -12.74 6.55 -6.00
N THR A 35 -13.11 7.11 -7.16
CA THR A 35 -14.44 7.73 -7.36
C THR A 35 -15.59 6.75 -7.12
N ALA A 36 -15.44 5.48 -7.52
CA ALA A 36 -16.52 4.51 -7.45
C ALA A 36 -16.76 3.92 -6.04
N THR A 37 -15.72 3.87 -5.20
CA THR A 37 -15.77 3.16 -3.90
C THR A 37 -15.54 4.08 -2.71
N GLY A 38 -14.97 5.26 -2.93
CA GLY A 38 -14.52 6.16 -1.86
C GLY A 38 -13.27 5.66 -1.14
N ASN A 39 -12.63 4.57 -1.57
CA ASN A 39 -11.45 4.02 -0.92
C ASN A 39 -10.24 4.95 -1.12
N PRO A 40 -9.46 5.30 -0.08
CA PRO A 40 -8.20 6.02 -0.22
C PRO A 40 -7.26 5.32 -1.20
N VAL A 41 -6.59 6.13 -2.01
CA VAL A 41 -5.69 5.66 -3.06
C VAL A 41 -4.56 6.68 -3.24
N VAL A 42 -3.38 6.23 -3.63
CA VAL A 42 -2.34 7.14 -4.16
C VAL A 42 -2.31 6.99 -5.66
N GLN A 43 -2.53 8.09 -6.38
CA GLN A 43 -2.50 8.10 -7.83
C GLN A 43 -1.15 7.62 -8.37
N ALA A 44 -1.19 6.90 -9.50
CA ALA A 44 0.00 6.28 -10.10
C ALA A 44 1.14 7.29 -10.39
N SER A 45 0.79 8.53 -10.72
CA SER A 45 1.75 9.63 -10.90
C SER A 45 2.49 9.99 -9.61
N GLY A 46 1.79 10.01 -8.47
CA GLY A 46 2.38 10.25 -7.15
C GLY A 46 3.34 9.14 -6.75
N VAL A 47 2.95 7.89 -6.98
CA VAL A 47 3.83 6.72 -6.75
C VAL A 47 5.08 6.81 -7.63
N LYS A 48 4.89 7.06 -8.93
CA LYS A 48 6.00 7.19 -9.90
C LYS A 48 6.97 8.31 -9.52
N GLY A 49 6.45 9.48 -9.14
CA GLY A 49 7.26 10.63 -8.74
C GLY A 49 8.10 10.34 -7.50
N ALA A 50 7.49 9.75 -6.46
CA ALA A 50 8.19 9.39 -5.23
C ALA A 50 9.30 8.35 -5.44
N LEU A 51 9.05 7.36 -6.30
CA LEU A 51 10.07 6.35 -6.63
C LEU A 51 11.20 6.95 -7.48
N ARG A 52 10.88 7.83 -8.43
CA ARG A 52 11.89 8.56 -9.20
C ARG A 52 12.80 9.37 -8.26
N GLU A 53 12.20 10.18 -7.37
CA GLU A 53 12.93 10.99 -6.39
C GLU A 53 13.81 10.12 -5.48
N PHE A 54 13.30 8.97 -5.04
CA PHE A 54 14.08 8.01 -4.25
C PHE A 54 15.36 7.59 -4.98
N TYR A 55 15.27 7.24 -6.27
CA TYR A 55 16.45 6.88 -7.06
C TYR A 55 17.39 8.07 -7.22
N GLU A 56 16.87 9.26 -7.58
CA GLU A 56 17.67 10.47 -7.76
C GLU A 56 18.48 10.84 -6.51
N LYS A 57 17.96 10.53 -5.31
CA LYS A 57 18.65 10.77 -4.03
C LYS A 57 19.59 9.66 -3.59
N THR A 58 19.43 8.44 -4.13
CA THR A 58 20.16 7.25 -3.66
C THR A 58 21.33 6.88 -4.57
N VAL A 59 21.29 7.29 -5.83
CA VAL A 59 22.35 7.04 -6.82
C VAL A 59 23.06 8.33 -7.18
N SER A 60 24.35 8.26 -7.52
CA SER A 60 25.17 9.42 -7.87
C SER A 60 26.07 9.08 -9.05
N GLY A 61 25.92 9.80 -10.16
CA GLY A 61 26.70 9.62 -11.38
C GLY A 61 25.86 9.80 -12.65
N ASP A 62 26.50 10.26 -13.72
CA ASP A 62 25.83 10.57 -14.99
C ASP A 62 25.12 9.35 -15.59
N ASP A 63 25.73 8.16 -15.49
CA ASP A 63 25.13 6.93 -16.00
C ASP A 63 23.93 6.47 -15.16
N ASP A 64 23.87 6.78 -13.87
CA ASP A 64 22.71 6.45 -13.07
C ASP A 64 21.54 7.43 -13.35
N MET A 65 21.81 8.71 -13.63
CA MET A 65 20.75 9.62 -14.10
C MET A 65 20.17 9.18 -15.43
N LYS A 66 21.02 8.73 -16.34
CA LYS A 66 20.59 8.12 -17.60
C LYS A 66 19.70 6.89 -17.38
N LYS A 67 20.01 6.03 -16.41
CA LYS A 67 19.15 4.89 -16.02
C LYS A 67 17.81 5.34 -15.47
N ILE A 68 17.79 6.35 -14.61
CA ILE A 68 16.54 6.92 -14.05
C ILE A 68 15.66 7.44 -15.17
N ASP A 69 16.22 8.21 -16.11
CA ASP A 69 15.47 8.69 -17.27
C ASP A 69 14.96 7.54 -18.14
N ALA A 70 15.77 6.52 -18.41
CA ALA A 70 15.34 5.34 -19.15
C ALA A 70 14.15 4.62 -18.48
N VAL A 71 14.18 4.51 -17.15
CA VAL A 71 13.16 3.85 -16.33
C VAL A 71 11.89 4.70 -16.25
N PHE A 72 12.01 5.95 -15.81
CA PHE A 72 10.88 6.82 -15.45
C PHE A 72 10.45 7.78 -16.58
N GLY A 73 11.24 7.91 -17.64
CA GLY A 73 11.07 8.91 -18.71
C GLY A 73 11.84 10.19 -18.41
N LYS A 74 11.97 11.11 -19.36
CA LYS A 74 12.54 12.45 -19.12
C LYS A 74 11.48 13.45 -18.67
N GLU A 75 11.87 14.40 -17.82
CA GLU A 75 11.07 15.60 -17.58
C GLU A 75 11.09 16.51 -18.81
N LYS A 76 9.97 17.14 -19.14
CA LYS A 76 9.85 18.04 -20.29
C LYS A 76 10.69 19.31 -20.05
N GLY A 77 11.94 19.30 -20.47
CA GLY A 77 12.77 20.47 -20.75
C GLY A 77 13.02 20.55 -22.26
N GLU A 78 12.85 21.74 -22.83
CA GLU A 78 13.01 22.13 -24.25
C GLU A 78 13.07 20.99 -25.28
N ARG A 79 11.93 20.75 -25.94
CA ARG A 79 11.68 19.87 -27.12
C ARG A 79 12.95 19.40 -27.87
N ASP A 80 13.63 18.40 -27.33
CA ASP A 80 14.58 17.60 -28.09
C ASP A 80 13.85 16.36 -28.63
N GLU A 81 14.24 15.88 -29.82
CA GLU A 81 13.72 14.65 -30.46
C GLU A 81 13.94 13.36 -29.62
N LYS A 82 14.55 13.48 -28.44
CA LYS A 82 14.82 12.40 -27.46
C LYS A 82 13.88 12.40 -26.26
N ASP A 83 12.75 13.11 -26.34
CA ASP A 83 11.63 12.96 -25.40
C ASP A 83 10.97 11.59 -25.58
N GLY A 84 10.85 10.82 -24.49
CA GLY A 84 10.19 9.52 -24.57
C GLY A 84 9.68 8.99 -23.24
N ALA A 85 8.69 8.10 -23.35
CA ALA A 85 8.09 7.44 -22.21
C ALA A 85 9.08 6.49 -21.52
N GLY A 86 9.03 6.43 -20.19
CA GLY A 86 9.83 5.50 -19.41
C GLY A 86 9.51 4.03 -19.68
N ALA A 87 10.45 3.16 -19.30
CA ALA A 87 10.33 1.71 -19.37
C ALA A 87 9.27 1.12 -18.43
N VAL A 88 8.85 1.86 -17.40
CA VAL A 88 7.90 1.37 -16.37
C VAL A 88 6.57 2.10 -16.38
N ALA A 89 5.49 1.36 -16.08
CA ALA A 89 4.18 1.90 -15.78
C ALA A 89 3.73 1.44 -14.38
N PHE A 90 3.25 2.41 -13.60
CA PHE A 90 2.70 2.18 -12.28
C PHE A 90 1.18 2.12 -12.35
N GLY A 91 0.59 1.20 -11.59
CA GLY A 91 -0.79 1.31 -11.15
C GLY A 91 -0.92 2.34 -10.03
N GLU A 92 -2.15 2.61 -9.64
CA GLU A 92 -2.42 3.34 -8.39
C GLU A 92 -2.04 2.48 -7.18
N ALA A 93 -1.56 3.09 -6.10
CA ALA A 93 -1.40 2.38 -4.84
C ALA A 93 -2.76 2.29 -4.14
N LYS A 94 -3.35 1.10 -4.16
CA LYS A 94 -4.67 0.79 -3.60
C LYS A 94 -4.53 0.33 -2.15
N LEU A 95 -5.43 0.78 -1.29
CA LEU A 95 -5.50 0.34 0.10
C LEU A 95 -5.89 -1.15 0.19
N LEU A 96 -5.09 -1.92 0.94
CA LEU A 96 -5.28 -3.35 1.17
C LEU A 96 -5.73 -3.64 2.61
N PHE A 97 -5.05 -3.02 3.58
CA PHE A 97 -5.40 -3.07 4.99
C PHE A 97 -5.42 -1.67 5.57
N PHE A 98 -6.48 -1.37 6.32
CA PHE A 98 -6.69 -0.10 6.99
C PHE A 98 -6.68 -0.31 8.50
N PRO A 99 -5.93 0.47 9.29
CA PRO A 99 -5.89 0.32 10.72
C PRO A 99 -7.08 1.04 11.36
N VAL A 100 -7.76 0.37 12.29
CA VAL A 100 -8.86 0.95 13.08
C VAL A 100 -8.61 0.66 14.55
N ARG A 101 -8.83 1.64 15.42
CA ARG A 101 -8.71 1.45 16.87
C ARG A 101 -9.60 0.31 17.32
N SER A 102 -9.04 -0.58 18.13
CA SER A 102 -9.74 -1.73 18.69
C SER A 102 -9.64 -1.68 20.21
N LEU A 103 -10.73 -2.01 20.90
CA LEU A 103 -10.76 -2.00 22.37
C LEU A 103 -9.71 -2.95 22.98
N ALA A 104 -9.49 -4.11 22.36
CA ALA A 104 -8.38 -5.01 22.68
C ALA A 104 -7.35 -5.02 21.55
N GLY A 105 -6.09 -5.23 21.89
CA GLY A 105 -5.01 -5.31 20.92
C GLY A 105 -4.63 -3.98 20.28
N ILE A 106 -5.03 -2.82 20.83
CA ILE A 106 -4.69 -1.46 20.37
C ILE A 106 -5.41 -1.08 19.06
N PHE A 107 -5.21 -1.84 17.99
CA PHE A 107 -5.85 -1.64 16.69
C PHE A 107 -5.97 -2.95 15.91
N ALA A 108 -6.88 -2.98 14.94
CA ALA A 108 -7.07 -4.06 13.98
C ALA A 108 -6.70 -3.60 12.56
N TYR A 109 -6.08 -4.48 11.77
CA TYR A 109 -5.94 -4.30 10.33
C TYR A 109 -7.23 -4.78 9.66
N ILE A 110 -8.12 -3.87 9.30
CA ILE A 110 -9.37 -4.23 8.64
C ILE A 110 -9.19 -4.40 7.13
N THR A 111 -9.91 -5.37 6.57
CA THR A 111 -10.10 -5.57 5.12
C THR A 111 -11.48 -6.16 4.87
N CYS A 112 -11.83 -6.45 3.61
CA CYS A 112 -13.12 -7.05 3.26
C CYS A 112 -13.04 -7.96 2.03
N PRO A 113 -14.07 -8.80 1.77
CA PRO A 113 -14.10 -9.71 0.64
C PRO A 113 -13.83 -9.04 -0.72
N SER A 114 -14.34 -7.83 -0.96
CA SER A 114 -14.14 -7.11 -2.22
C SER A 114 -12.69 -6.66 -2.42
N ILE A 115 -12.03 -6.15 -1.37
CA ILE A 115 -10.61 -5.74 -1.41
C ILE A 115 -9.69 -6.94 -1.62
N ILE A 116 -9.94 -8.06 -0.90
CA ILE A 116 -9.21 -9.31 -1.10
C ILE A 116 -9.37 -9.84 -2.55
N ALA A 117 -10.58 -9.78 -3.11
CA ALA A 117 -10.82 -10.21 -4.49
C ALA A 117 -10.08 -9.33 -5.50
N ARG A 118 -10.01 -8.01 -5.27
CA ARG A 118 -9.26 -7.06 -6.12
C ARG A 118 -7.77 -7.33 -6.07
N PHE A 119 -7.22 -7.55 -4.88
CA PHE A 119 -5.81 -7.89 -4.71
C PHE A 119 -5.45 -9.18 -5.45
N GLN A 120 -6.23 -10.25 -5.29
CA GLN A 120 -6.05 -11.52 -6.01
C GLN A 120 -6.12 -11.36 -7.53
N ARG A 121 -7.05 -10.54 -8.04
CA ARG A 121 -7.13 -10.22 -9.47
C ARG A 121 -5.84 -9.58 -9.98
N ASP A 122 -5.31 -8.62 -9.23
CA ASP A 122 -4.11 -7.88 -9.61
C ASP A 122 -2.84 -8.77 -9.48
N LEU A 123 -2.76 -9.63 -8.46
CA LEU A 123 -1.73 -10.68 -8.35
C LEU A 123 -1.73 -11.64 -9.55
N ARG A 124 -2.92 -12.12 -9.96
CA ARG A 124 -3.05 -12.97 -11.16
C ARG A 124 -2.60 -12.27 -12.43
N ALA A 125 -2.96 -10.99 -12.59
CA ALA A 125 -2.51 -10.19 -13.74
C ALA A 125 -0.98 -10.03 -13.77
N ALA A 126 -0.33 -10.04 -12.60
CA ALA A 126 1.11 -10.03 -12.42
C ALA A 126 1.77 -11.42 -12.39
N ASN A 127 1.02 -12.52 -12.60
CA ASN A 127 1.50 -13.91 -12.46
C ASN A 127 2.09 -14.24 -11.07
N LYS A 128 1.59 -13.59 -10.00
CA LYS A 128 2.05 -13.74 -8.61
C LYS A 128 0.99 -14.35 -7.68
N ASP A 129 0.05 -15.14 -8.20
CA ASP A 129 -1.05 -15.69 -7.39
C ASP A 129 -0.55 -16.73 -6.37
N MET A 130 -0.75 -16.43 -5.08
CA MET A 130 -0.50 -17.33 -3.94
C MET A 130 -1.74 -17.68 -3.13
N LEU A 131 -2.81 -16.87 -3.21
CA LEU A 131 -3.90 -16.88 -2.22
C LEU A 131 -4.86 -18.02 -2.53
N MET A 132 -4.40 -19.24 -2.24
CA MET A 132 -5.08 -20.47 -2.59
C MET A 132 -4.95 -21.45 -1.43
N VAL A 133 -5.76 -21.26 -0.39
CA VAL A 133 -5.85 -22.19 0.72
C VAL A 133 -7.14 -23.01 0.64
N SER A 134 -7.00 -24.27 0.27
CA SER A 134 -7.67 -25.37 0.97
C SER A 134 -6.77 -26.60 0.91
N ALA A 135 -6.42 -27.17 2.06
CA ALA A 135 -5.71 -28.45 2.18
C ALA A 135 -4.40 -28.57 1.36
N GLY A 136 -3.61 -27.49 1.27
CA GLY A 136 -2.25 -27.53 0.69
C GLY A 136 -2.15 -27.83 -0.81
N LYS A 137 -3.25 -27.71 -1.58
CA LYS A 137 -3.24 -27.86 -3.04
C LYS A 137 -3.60 -26.54 -3.74
N ARG A 138 -2.91 -26.22 -4.84
CA ARG A 138 -3.31 -25.16 -5.78
C ARG A 138 -4.69 -25.51 -6.36
N VAL A 139 -5.75 -24.96 -5.80
CA VAL A 139 -7.09 -25.05 -6.38
C VAL A 139 -7.25 -23.93 -7.42
N GLY A 140 -7.98 -24.14 -8.51
CA GLY A 140 -8.25 -23.09 -9.51
C GLY A 140 -9.22 -21.99 -9.04
N LYS A 141 -9.48 -21.81 -7.73
CA LYS A 141 -10.61 -21.04 -7.20
C LYS A 141 -10.19 -19.93 -6.22
N ILE A 142 -10.31 -18.68 -6.65
CA ILE A 142 -10.08 -17.45 -5.84
C ILE A 142 -10.71 -17.59 -4.44
N TRP A 143 -9.92 -17.36 -3.38
CA TRP A 143 -10.46 -17.34 -2.03
C TRP A 143 -11.19 -16.00 -1.78
N ARG A 144 -12.49 -16.07 -1.56
CA ARG A 144 -13.30 -14.90 -1.20
C ARG A 144 -14.20 -15.30 -0.03
N PRO A 145 -13.90 -14.86 1.20
CA PRO A 145 -14.75 -15.17 2.32
C PRO A 145 -16.12 -14.49 2.16
N SER A 146 -17.16 -15.12 2.71
CA SER A 146 -18.46 -14.48 2.90
C SER A 146 -18.55 -14.00 4.34
N VAL A 147 -18.85 -12.72 4.56
CA VAL A 147 -18.96 -12.12 5.89
C VAL A 147 -20.28 -11.35 5.95
N SER A 148 -21.14 -11.68 6.91
CA SER A 148 -22.40 -10.97 7.12
C SER A 148 -22.14 -9.60 7.74
N ILE A 149 -23.06 -8.64 7.53
CA ILE A 149 -23.01 -7.34 8.21
C ILE A 149 -22.96 -7.50 9.74
N ASN A 150 -22.22 -6.62 10.43
CA ASN A 150 -21.96 -6.68 11.88
C ASN A 150 -21.24 -7.96 12.35
N LYS A 151 -20.63 -8.70 11.42
CA LYS A 151 -19.79 -9.86 11.73
C LYS A 151 -18.39 -9.70 11.15
N TYR A 152 -17.47 -10.53 11.63
CA TYR A 152 -16.12 -10.56 11.14
C TYR A 152 -15.51 -11.96 11.09
N LEU A 153 -14.48 -12.14 10.26
CA LEU A 153 -13.54 -13.24 10.35
C LEU A 153 -12.20 -12.72 10.84
N SER A 154 -11.47 -13.54 11.58
CA SER A 154 -10.12 -13.23 12.05
C SER A 154 -9.36 -14.53 12.24
N HIS A 155 -8.06 -14.41 12.49
CA HIS A 155 -7.27 -15.56 12.91
C HIS A 155 -7.82 -16.22 14.19
N SER A 156 -7.65 -17.54 14.35
CA SER A 156 -8.09 -18.30 15.53
C SER A 156 -7.48 -17.72 16.81
N ASN A 157 -6.18 -17.44 16.78
CA ASN A 157 -5.41 -16.77 17.85
C ASN A 157 -5.44 -15.24 17.79
N SER A 158 -6.52 -14.64 17.27
CA SER A 158 -6.61 -13.19 17.17
C SER A 158 -6.57 -12.50 18.53
N ILE A 159 -5.81 -11.40 18.61
CA ILE A 159 -5.57 -10.62 19.84
C ILE A 159 -6.52 -9.42 20.00
N VAL A 160 -7.37 -9.16 19.00
CA VAL A 160 -8.34 -8.05 19.04
C VAL A 160 -9.69 -8.44 19.64
N LYS A 161 -9.85 -9.72 20.01
CA LYS A 161 -11.04 -10.27 20.66
C LYS A 161 -11.12 -9.84 22.11
N ILE A 162 -12.30 -9.38 22.55
CA ILE A 162 -12.53 -8.94 23.94
C ILE A 162 -13.23 -9.99 24.82
N SER A 163 -13.60 -11.14 24.26
CA SER A 163 -14.23 -12.22 25.02
C SER A 163 -14.05 -13.60 24.37
N PRO A 164 -14.23 -14.70 25.12
CA PRO A 164 -14.25 -16.05 24.57
C PRO A 164 -15.37 -16.27 23.53
N LYS A 165 -16.45 -15.48 23.61
CA LYS A 165 -17.55 -15.49 22.64
C LYS A 165 -17.19 -14.83 21.30
N GLY A 166 -16.00 -14.22 21.21
CA GLY A 166 -15.51 -13.63 19.96
C GLY A 166 -16.11 -12.27 19.65
N PHE A 167 -16.52 -11.49 20.65
CA PHE A 167 -16.84 -10.08 20.42
C PHE A 167 -15.58 -9.28 20.05
N LEU A 168 -15.76 -8.35 19.11
CA LEU A 168 -14.80 -7.34 18.68
C LEU A 168 -15.46 -5.97 18.80
N ILE A 169 -14.72 -4.96 19.26
CA ILE A 169 -15.16 -3.57 19.28
C ILE A 169 -14.12 -2.73 18.52
N LEU A 170 -14.55 -2.16 17.39
CA LEU A 170 -13.77 -1.25 16.56
C LEU A 170 -14.37 0.14 16.70
N GLU A 171 -13.57 1.09 17.19
CA GLU A 171 -14.06 2.38 17.67
C GLU A 171 -15.24 2.17 18.67
N GLU A 172 -16.44 2.65 18.35
CA GLU A 172 -17.67 2.45 19.11
C GLU A 172 -18.57 1.30 18.60
N LEU A 173 -18.20 0.64 17.49
CA LEU A 173 -19.04 -0.37 16.85
C LEU A 173 -18.65 -1.79 17.28
N SER A 174 -19.66 -2.63 17.53
CA SER A 174 -19.47 -4.01 17.97
C SER A 174 -19.74 -5.01 16.86
N PHE A 175 -18.94 -6.08 16.84
CA PHE A 175 -19.01 -7.14 15.84
C PHE A 175 -18.93 -8.51 16.48
N GLU A 176 -19.62 -9.48 15.88
CA GLU A 176 -19.60 -10.88 16.31
C GLU A 176 -18.72 -11.74 15.39
N GLN A 177 -17.94 -12.65 15.97
CA GLN A 177 -17.17 -13.61 15.21
C GLN A 177 -18.09 -14.48 14.35
N GLN A 178 -17.81 -14.57 13.05
CA GLN A 178 -18.39 -15.56 12.18
C GLN A 178 -17.48 -16.79 12.13
N ASN A 179 -18.05 -17.99 12.28
CA ASN A 179 -17.31 -19.25 12.29
C ASN A 179 -17.57 -20.08 11.02
N THR A 180 -17.80 -19.42 9.88
CA THR A 180 -18.16 -20.08 8.61
C THR A 180 -16.97 -20.41 7.73
N ASP A 181 -15.82 -19.75 7.95
CA ASP A 181 -14.59 -19.93 7.18
C ASP A 181 -13.38 -19.75 8.11
N ASN A 182 -12.28 -20.44 7.82
CA ASN A 182 -11.04 -20.33 8.59
C ASN A 182 -9.99 -19.56 7.77
N PRO A 183 -9.70 -18.29 8.11
CA PRO A 183 -8.75 -17.48 7.36
C PRO A 183 -7.27 -17.72 7.74
N ASP A 184 -6.96 -18.54 8.75
CA ASP A 184 -5.64 -18.61 9.39
C ASP A 184 -4.47 -18.73 8.40
N GLN A 185 -4.44 -19.82 7.62
CA GLN A 185 -3.36 -20.08 6.67
C GLN A 185 -3.25 -19.00 5.59
N CYS A 186 -4.37 -18.36 5.21
CA CYS A 186 -4.34 -17.25 4.26
C CYS A 186 -3.68 -16.02 4.88
N LEU A 187 -4.03 -15.68 6.12
CA LEU A 187 -3.45 -14.56 6.86
C LEU A 187 -1.96 -14.78 7.14
N GLU A 188 -1.55 -16.01 7.45
CA GLU A 188 -0.14 -16.40 7.58
C GLU A 188 0.61 -16.23 6.25
N SER A 189 0.04 -16.72 5.15
CA SER A 189 0.63 -16.56 3.81
C SER A 189 0.74 -15.09 3.39
N LEU A 190 -0.25 -14.27 3.73
CA LEU A 190 -0.22 -12.83 3.50
C LEU A 190 0.86 -12.14 4.33
N SER A 191 1.02 -12.51 5.60
CA SER A 191 2.11 -11.99 6.43
C SER A 191 3.47 -12.23 5.77
N ASP A 192 3.71 -13.44 5.26
CA ASP A 192 4.95 -13.79 4.59
C ASP A 192 5.21 -13.01 3.30
N ALA A 193 4.16 -12.71 2.55
CA ALA A 193 4.28 -12.06 1.25
C ALA A 193 4.25 -10.53 1.31
N LEU A 194 3.65 -9.95 2.35
CA LEU A 194 3.45 -8.50 2.48
C LEU A 194 4.54 -7.82 3.30
N PHE A 195 5.22 -8.53 4.19
CA PHE A 195 6.21 -7.95 5.10
C PHE A 195 7.64 -8.33 4.73
N PRO A 196 8.58 -7.37 4.78
CA PRO A 196 9.98 -7.67 4.56
C PRO A 196 10.55 -8.49 5.73
N GLY A 197 11.61 -9.25 5.45
CA GLY A 197 12.34 -10.04 6.46
C GLY A 197 13.35 -9.25 7.29
N THR A 198 13.27 -7.91 7.31
CA THR A 198 14.22 -7.07 8.05
C THR A 198 13.92 -7.10 9.56
N LEU A 199 14.96 -6.92 10.39
CA LEU A 199 14.85 -7.08 11.85
C LEU A 199 13.75 -6.22 12.47
N GLU A 200 13.57 -4.99 11.97
CA GLU A 200 12.56 -4.07 12.49
C GLU A 200 11.12 -4.44 12.12
N TYR A 201 10.91 -5.26 11.08
CA TYR A 201 9.59 -5.70 10.63
C TYR A 201 9.18 -7.08 11.16
N ILE A 202 10.10 -7.84 11.78
CA ILE A 202 9.80 -9.16 12.38
C ILE A 202 8.60 -9.10 13.35
N PRO A 203 8.51 -8.12 14.29
CA PRO A 203 7.37 -8.05 15.20
C PRO A 203 6.04 -7.80 14.47
N PHE A 204 6.03 -6.85 13.53
CA PHE A 204 4.84 -6.50 12.75
C PHE A 204 4.36 -7.67 11.89
N LYS A 205 5.30 -8.37 11.25
CA LYS A 205 5.04 -9.59 10.48
C LYS A 205 4.39 -10.68 11.35
N SER A 206 4.95 -10.95 12.52
CA SER A 206 4.45 -11.97 13.46
C SER A 206 3.05 -11.62 14.03
N ASP A 207 2.81 -10.34 14.27
CA ASP A 207 1.56 -9.85 14.84
C ASP A 207 0.44 -9.71 13.81
N PHE A 208 0.78 -9.44 12.55
CA PHE A 208 -0.17 -9.12 11.50
C PHE A 208 -1.34 -10.13 11.40
N PRO A 209 -1.12 -11.46 11.28
CA PRO A 209 -2.24 -12.41 11.18
C PRO A 209 -3.20 -12.32 12.37
N LYS A 210 -2.68 -12.07 13.57
CA LYS A 210 -3.48 -12.01 14.81
C LYS A 210 -4.29 -10.72 14.94
N ARG A 211 -3.93 -9.69 14.19
CA ARG A 211 -4.57 -8.36 14.18
C ARG A 211 -5.53 -8.15 13.01
N VAL A 212 -5.47 -8.99 11.97
CA VAL A 212 -6.35 -8.84 10.81
C VAL A 212 -7.79 -9.19 11.16
N VAL A 213 -8.71 -8.32 10.71
CA VAL A 213 -10.15 -8.48 10.79
C VAL A 213 -10.72 -8.32 9.38
N ILE A 214 -11.44 -9.34 8.91
CA ILE A 214 -12.14 -9.30 7.63
C ILE A 214 -13.61 -9.01 7.93
N LEU A 215 -14.05 -7.80 7.57
CA LEU A 215 -15.41 -7.31 7.77
C LEU A 215 -16.28 -7.58 6.53
N ASN A 216 -17.58 -7.36 6.66
CA ASN A 216 -18.44 -7.16 5.50
C ASN A 216 -17.97 -5.92 4.69
N ASP A 217 -18.23 -5.92 3.38
CA ASP A 217 -17.88 -4.79 2.51
C ASP A 217 -18.47 -3.46 3.03
N THR A 218 -19.73 -3.45 3.48
CA THR A 218 -20.41 -2.23 3.99
C THR A 218 -19.72 -1.68 5.24
N ASP A 219 -19.42 -2.57 6.20
CA ASP A 219 -18.79 -2.20 7.47
C ASP A 219 -17.35 -1.70 7.24
N TYR A 220 -16.62 -2.33 6.32
CA TYR A 220 -15.28 -1.87 5.91
C TYR A 220 -15.31 -0.46 5.31
N PHE A 221 -16.20 -0.23 4.33
CA PHE A 221 -16.27 1.06 3.66
C PHE A 221 -16.76 2.18 4.58
N TYR A 222 -17.49 1.87 5.65
CA TYR A 222 -17.79 2.84 6.71
C TYR A 222 -16.50 3.35 7.37
N PHE A 223 -15.67 2.45 7.91
CA PHE A 223 -14.44 2.84 8.59
C PHE A 223 -13.46 3.58 7.69
N VAL A 224 -13.24 3.09 6.48
CA VAL A 224 -12.33 3.72 5.52
C VAL A 224 -12.77 5.14 5.12
N ARG A 225 -14.07 5.44 5.22
CA ARG A 225 -14.61 6.76 4.94
C ARG A 225 -14.50 7.70 6.14
N TYR A 226 -14.70 7.21 7.35
CA TYR A 226 -14.92 8.05 8.54
C TYR A 226 -13.84 7.97 9.61
N SER A 227 -12.88 7.05 9.48
CA SER A 227 -11.81 6.82 10.47
C SER A 227 -10.42 7.21 9.94
N THR A 228 -10.36 8.04 8.89
CA THR A 228 -9.14 8.76 8.53
C THR A 228 -8.82 9.83 9.57
N GLU A 229 -7.55 10.20 9.68
CA GLU A 229 -7.14 11.28 10.57
C GLU A 229 -7.53 12.62 9.95
N VAL A 230 -8.19 13.50 10.73
CA VAL A 230 -8.52 14.86 10.29
C VAL A 230 -7.91 15.84 11.28
N GLU A 231 -6.84 16.52 10.87
CA GLU A 231 -6.11 17.45 11.72
C GLU A 231 -6.49 18.91 11.39
N PRO A 232 -6.84 19.74 12.38
CA PRO A 232 -6.92 21.18 12.19
C PRO A 232 -5.51 21.77 12.14
N HIS A 233 -5.27 22.63 11.16
CA HIS A 233 -4.05 23.39 10.98
C HIS A 233 -4.34 24.89 11.02
N ASN A 234 -3.36 25.65 11.46
CA ASN A 234 -3.40 27.10 11.45
C ASN A 234 -2.01 27.68 11.19
N ARG A 235 -1.99 28.94 10.77
CA ARG A 235 -0.77 29.76 10.73
C ARG A 235 -0.84 30.77 11.87
N ILE A 236 0.20 30.84 12.68
CA ILE A 236 0.30 31.81 13.78
C ILE A 236 1.19 32.98 13.34
N LYS A 237 0.70 34.21 13.58
CA LYS A 237 1.46 35.46 13.39
C LYS A 237 2.46 35.65 14.53
N ASP A 238 3.40 36.59 14.35
CA ASP A 238 4.38 36.97 15.38
C ASP A 238 3.72 37.46 16.70
N THR A 239 2.46 37.89 16.62
CA THR A 239 1.62 38.27 17.77
C THR A 239 1.14 37.09 18.61
N GLY A 240 1.37 35.85 18.17
CA GLY A 240 0.87 34.63 18.83
C GLY A 240 -0.60 34.30 18.51
N THR A 241 -1.24 35.04 17.59
CA THR A 241 -2.64 34.81 17.17
C THR A 241 -2.72 34.18 15.79
N VAL A 242 -3.85 33.52 15.48
CA VAL A 242 -4.09 32.94 14.15
C VAL A 242 -4.09 34.04 13.07
N ASP A 243 -3.51 33.74 11.92
CA ASP A 243 -3.57 34.60 10.75
C ASP A 243 -4.98 34.59 10.15
N GLU A 244 -5.68 35.70 10.32
CA GLU A 244 -7.02 35.94 9.80
C GLU A 244 -7.16 35.71 8.29
N ASN A 245 -6.08 35.84 7.50
CA ASN A 245 -6.14 35.61 6.06
C ASN A 245 -6.17 34.13 5.67
N THR A 246 -5.47 33.28 6.44
CA THR A 246 -5.43 31.83 6.18
C THR A 246 -6.48 31.08 7.00
N GLY A 247 -6.84 31.61 8.18
CA GLY A 247 -7.75 30.96 9.11
C GLY A 247 -7.23 29.63 9.64
N VAL A 248 -8.19 28.78 10.04
CA VAL A 248 -7.98 27.36 10.37
C VAL A 248 -8.47 26.56 9.18
N TRP A 249 -7.71 25.55 8.77
CA TRP A 249 -8.11 24.60 7.73
C TRP A 249 -7.93 23.17 8.22
N TYR A 250 -8.63 22.23 7.60
CA TYR A 250 -8.60 20.82 7.96
C TYR A 250 -7.93 20.00 6.85
N THR A 251 -6.95 19.20 7.26
CA THR A 251 -6.26 18.26 6.36
C THR A 251 -6.55 16.83 6.78
N GLU A 252 -6.92 16.01 5.82
CA GLU A 252 -7.14 14.58 6.01
C GLU A 252 -5.86 13.80 5.74
N TYR A 253 -5.60 12.77 6.55
CA TYR A 253 -4.49 11.85 6.38
C TYR A 253 -4.98 10.40 6.43
N LEU A 254 -4.39 9.57 5.56
CA LEU A 254 -4.46 8.12 5.70
C LEU A 254 -3.62 7.71 6.92
N PRO A 255 -4.16 6.96 7.90
CA PRO A 255 -3.43 6.67 9.12
C PRO A 255 -2.15 5.86 8.91
N ALA A 256 -1.18 6.06 9.80
CA ALA A 256 -0.02 5.17 9.92
C ALA A 256 -0.48 3.72 10.18
N GLU A 257 0.33 2.74 9.80
CA GLU A 257 0.00 1.31 9.74
C GLU A 257 -0.94 0.90 8.61
N SER A 258 -1.34 1.81 7.71
CA SER A 258 -2.02 1.39 6.49
C SER A 258 -1.09 0.57 5.58
N ILE A 259 -1.62 -0.43 4.88
CA ILE A 259 -0.89 -1.21 3.88
C ILE A 259 -1.54 -0.98 2.52
N LEU A 260 -0.76 -0.46 1.57
CA LEU A 260 -1.19 -0.27 0.19
C LEU A 260 -0.40 -1.20 -0.73
N TYR A 261 -0.92 -1.44 -1.93
CA TYR A 261 -0.19 -2.13 -2.99
C TYR A 261 -0.36 -1.43 -4.34
N SER A 262 0.67 -1.47 -5.17
CA SER A 262 0.63 -1.01 -6.56
C SER A 262 1.16 -2.09 -7.50
N SER A 263 0.49 -2.26 -8.64
CA SER A 263 1.04 -3.03 -9.75
C SER A 263 2.12 -2.24 -10.46
N LEU A 264 3.19 -2.92 -10.86
CA LEU A 264 4.28 -2.35 -11.61
C LEU A 264 4.49 -3.19 -12.88
N PHE A 265 4.41 -2.53 -14.04
CA PHE A 265 4.63 -3.14 -15.33
C PHE A 265 5.94 -2.64 -15.90
N ILE A 266 6.84 -3.57 -16.25
CA ILE A 266 8.22 -3.29 -16.63
C ILE A 266 8.47 -3.81 -18.04
N GLY A 267 9.02 -2.96 -18.89
CA GLY A 267 9.30 -3.25 -20.28
C GLY A 267 10.70 -2.80 -20.65
N GLN A 268 11.01 -2.94 -21.93
CA GLN A 268 12.26 -2.46 -22.48
C GLN A 268 12.33 -0.92 -22.44
N PRO A 269 13.52 -0.33 -22.22
CA PRO A 269 13.70 1.10 -22.33
C PRO A 269 13.30 1.62 -23.72
N ARG A 270 12.59 2.74 -23.76
CA ARG A 270 12.23 3.38 -25.04
C ARG A 270 13.23 4.47 -25.40
N ILE A 271 13.83 5.07 -24.38
CA ILE A 271 14.92 6.04 -24.47
C ILE A 271 16.16 5.46 -23.80
N GLN A 272 17.34 5.89 -24.26
CA GLN A 272 18.63 5.46 -23.71
C GLN A 272 18.78 3.92 -23.70
N ARG A 273 18.34 3.27 -24.81
CA ARG A 273 18.19 1.80 -24.90
C ARG A 273 19.44 1.02 -24.53
N ASP A 274 20.60 1.55 -24.87
CA ASP A 274 21.89 0.92 -24.61
C ASP A 274 22.18 0.75 -23.11
N ILE A 275 21.60 1.57 -22.23
CA ILE A 275 21.97 1.57 -20.81
C ILE A 275 21.48 0.34 -20.04
N PHE A 276 20.47 -0.35 -20.59
CA PHE A 276 19.95 -1.62 -20.07
C PHE A 276 20.04 -2.73 -21.12
N ASN A 277 20.85 -2.55 -22.18
CA ASN A 277 20.95 -3.48 -23.31
C ASN A 277 19.59 -3.84 -23.94
N ASP A 278 18.66 -2.87 -23.96
CA ASP A 278 17.27 -3.06 -24.42
C ASP A 278 16.52 -4.22 -23.72
N ASP A 279 16.84 -4.50 -22.46
CA ASP A 279 16.31 -5.65 -21.71
C ASP A 279 15.48 -5.22 -20.49
N ALA A 280 14.22 -5.68 -20.45
CA ALA A 280 13.30 -5.45 -19.35
C ALA A 280 13.76 -6.11 -18.04
N ALA A 281 14.51 -7.21 -18.09
CA ALA A 281 15.05 -7.87 -16.90
C ALA A 281 16.07 -6.98 -16.19
N ASN A 282 16.93 -6.27 -16.94
CA ASN A 282 17.87 -5.31 -16.36
C ASN A 282 17.16 -4.09 -15.75
N VAL A 283 16.09 -3.61 -16.39
CA VAL A 283 15.22 -2.57 -15.81
C VAL A 283 14.57 -3.05 -14.51
N LYS A 284 14.11 -4.31 -14.48
CA LYS A 284 13.55 -4.93 -13.28
C LYS A 284 14.57 -5.00 -12.15
N ILE A 285 15.78 -5.50 -12.38
CA ILE A 285 16.85 -5.54 -11.38
C ILE A 285 17.14 -4.13 -10.83
N PHE A 286 17.09 -3.10 -11.67
CA PHE A 286 17.23 -1.72 -11.22
C PHE A 286 16.10 -1.31 -10.28
N ILE A 287 14.84 -1.58 -10.65
CA ILE A 287 13.66 -1.29 -9.81
C ILE A 287 13.66 -2.10 -8.51
N GLU A 288 14.13 -3.35 -8.51
CA GLU A 288 14.12 -4.20 -7.32
C GLU A 288 14.96 -3.66 -6.15
N LYS A 289 15.85 -2.69 -6.42
CA LYS A 289 16.60 -1.97 -5.38
C LYS A 289 15.73 -1.18 -4.40
N VAL A 290 14.44 -0.96 -4.69
CA VAL A 290 13.49 -0.36 -3.73
C VAL A 290 13.10 -1.29 -2.60
N ASP A 291 13.29 -2.61 -2.73
CA ASP A 291 12.85 -3.58 -1.71
C ASP A 291 13.57 -3.35 -0.37
N GLY A 292 12.78 -3.28 0.71
CA GLY A 292 13.26 -2.98 2.05
C GLY A 292 13.77 -1.55 2.24
N LYS A 293 13.49 -0.63 1.31
CA LYS A 293 13.88 0.79 1.39
C LYS A 293 12.71 1.67 1.80
N ARG A 294 13.03 2.88 2.24
CA ARG A 294 12.05 3.89 2.66
C ARG A 294 12.03 5.07 1.70
N THR A 295 10.85 5.62 1.48
CA THR A 295 10.65 6.86 0.73
C THR A 295 9.50 7.66 1.34
N TRP A 296 9.12 8.76 0.69
CA TRP A 296 7.96 9.57 1.04
C TRP A 296 6.92 9.54 -0.08
N LEU A 297 5.66 9.27 0.28
CA LEU A 297 4.51 9.48 -0.60
C LEU A 297 3.74 10.72 -0.12
N GLY A 298 3.08 11.41 -1.06
CA GLY A 298 2.21 12.54 -0.74
C GLY A 298 2.94 13.82 -0.30
N GLY A 299 2.17 14.75 0.28
CA GLY A 299 2.63 16.04 0.79
C GLY A 299 3.05 16.01 2.26
N ASP A 300 3.23 17.20 2.85
CA ASP A 300 3.44 17.41 4.30
C ASP A 300 4.68 16.71 4.88
N ARG A 301 5.69 16.48 4.03
CA ARG A 301 6.95 15.82 4.41
C ARG A 301 7.68 16.53 5.53
N THR A 302 7.73 17.86 5.52
CA THR A 302 8.44 18.66 6.54
C THR A 302 7.76 18.64 7.90
N THR A 303 6.51 18.21 7.96
CA THR A 303 5.76 17.98 9.20
C THR A 303 5.68 16.50 9.57
N GLY A 304 6.53 15.66 8.99
CA GLY A 304 6.71 14.25 9.35
C GLY A 304 5.71 13.28 8.71
N LYS A 305 4.93 13.72 7.73
CA LYS A 305 3.90 12.91 7.08
C LYS A 305 4.46 12.12 5.87
N GLY A 306 3.80 11.02 5.54
CA GLY A 306 3.99 10.28 4.28
C GLY A 306 5.20 9.35 4.22
N ARG A 307 5.89 9.05 5.33
CA ARG A 307 7.01 8.10 5.32
C ARG A 307 6.49 6.68 5.09
N VAL A 308 7.06 5.97 4.12
CA VAL A 308 6.65 4.60 3.79
C VAL A 308 7.85 3.67 3.65
N MET A 309 7.68 2.40 4.01
CA MET A 309 8.58 1.32 3.63
C MET A 309 8.04 0.60 2.40
N MET A 310 8.90 0.38 1.42
CA MET A 310 8.64 -0.31 0.17
C MET A 310 9.09 -1.76 0.25
N HIS A 311 8.18 -2.69 -0.03
CA HIS A 311 8.48 -4.11 -0.11
C HIS A 311 7.97 -4.69 -1.43
N LEU A 312 8.77 -5.48 -2.11
CA LEU A 312 8.30 -6.23 -3.27
C LEU A 312 7.63 -7.52 -2.84
N TYR A 313 6.38 -7.69 -3.26
CA TYR A 313 5.59 -8.87 -2.96
C TYR A 313 6.31 -10.15 -3.38
N LYS A 314 6.52 -11.05 -2.41
CA LYS A 314 7.18 -12.35 -2.61
C LYS A 314 6.15 -13.45 -2.72
N ALA A 315 6.20 -14.20 -3.82
CA ALA A 315 5.40 -15.40 -3.98
C ALA A 315 5.90 -16.51 -3.03
N TYR A 316 5.03 -17.14 -2.27
CA TYR A 316 5.36 -18.25 -1.38
C TYR A 316 5.81 -19.44 -2.21
N GLY A 317 7.03 -19.90 -1.92
CA GLY A 317 7.65 -21.04 -2.58
C GLY A 317 8.57 -20.73 -3.77
N THR A 318 8.78 -19.46 -4.17
CA THR A 318 9.84 -19.14 -5.16
C THR A 318 11.23 -19.05 -4.54
N ASP A 319 11.37 -18.53 -3.31
CA ASP A 319 12.68 -18.38 -2.66
C ASP A 319 13.16 -19.63 -1.91
N ALA A 320 12.25 -20.55 -1.54
CA ALA A 320 12.62 -21.78 -0.84
C ALA A 320 13.47 -22.74 -1.69
N LYS A 321 13.49 -22.57 -3.02
CA LYS A 321 14.39 -23.32 -3.92
C LYS A 321 15.76 -22.66 -4.08
N ASN A 322 15.86 -21.34 -3.97
CA ASN A 322 17.12 -20.63 -4.18
C ASN A 322 18.01 -20.56 -2.91
N GLN A 323 17.48 -20.93 -1.74
CA GLN A 323 18.25 -21.03 -0.50
C GLN A 323 18.74 -22.45 -0.17
N GLN A 324 18.49 -23.44 -1.04
CA GLN A 324 19.00 -24.81 -0.88
C GLN A 324 20.12 -25.16 -1.88
N GLU A 325 20.52 -24.22 -2.75
CA GLU A 325 21.64 -24.38 -3.70
C GLU A 325 22.76 -23.34 -3.49
N GLY A 326 22.89 -22.81 -2.27
CA GLY A 326 23.99 -21.95 -1.83
C GLY A 326 24.84 -22.62 -0.76
#